data_AF-A0A699WY05-F1
#
_entry.id   AF-A0A699WY05-F1
#
_cell.length_a   1.000
_cell.length_b   1.000
_cell.length_c   1.000
_cell.angle_alpha   90.00
_cell.angle_beta   90.00
_cell.angle_gamma   90.00
#
_symmetry.space_group_name_H-M   'P 1'
#
loop_
_entity.id
_entity.type
_entity.pdbx_description
1 polymer ?
#
loop_
_entity_poly.entity_id
_entity_poly.type
_entity_poly.pdbx_seq_one_letter_code
_entity_poly.pdbx_strand_id
1 'polypeptide(L)'
;EVFPEDLSGLPPTRPVEFQIDLVPGATLVARAPYRLAHSEMKELAEQLKELSDKGFIRPISSPWGAPVLFVKKKDGSFWMCIDYRELKKLTV
;
A
#
# COMPACT_ATOMS: atom_id res chain seq x y z
N GLU A 1 10.48 -22.16 8.33
CA GLU A 1 11.62 -22.00 7.41
C GLU A 1 12.08 -20.54 7.47
N VAL A 2 13.38 -20.25 7.39
CA VAL A 2 13.91 -18.88 7.59
C VAL A 2 13.63 -17.99 6.39
N PHE A 3 13.47 -18.57 5.20
CA PHE A 3 13.20 -17.86 3.94
C PHE A 3 12.02 -18.52 3.20
N PRO A 4 10.78 -18.27 3.62
CA PRO A 4 9.61 -18.82 2.94
C PRO A 4 9.41 -18.15 1.56
N GLU A 5 8.88 -18.89 0.60
CA GLU A 5 8.55 -18.36 -0.74
C GLU A 5 7.38 -17.37 -0.74
N ASP A 6 6.48 -17.47 0.25
CA ASP A 6 5.36 -16.56 0.47
C ASP A 6 5.19 -16.20 1.95
N LEU A 7 4.64 -15.01 2.21
CA LEU A 7 4.36 -14.53 3.56
C LEU A 7 2.92 -14.88 3.95
N SER A 8 2.77 -15.73 4.97
CA SER A 8 1.46 -16.23 5.42
C SER A 8 0.62 -15.21 6.20
N GLY A 9 1.15 -14.02 6.49
CA GLY A 9 0.45 -12.95 7.19
C GLY A 9 1.36 -12.07 8.04
N LEU A 10 0.75 -11.27 8.92
CA LEU A 10 1.49 -10.37 9.81
C LEU A 10 2.37 -11.14 10.81
N PRO A 11 3.54 -10.60 11.17
CA PRO A 11 4.35 -11.17 12.23
C PRO A 11 3.62 -11.07 13.59
N PRO A 12 4.04 -11.87 14.59
CA PRO A 12 3.52 -11.73 15.95
C PRO A 12 3.70 -10.31 16.49
N THR A 13 2.76 -9.86 17.31
CA THR A 13 2.82 -8.55 17.96
C THR A 13 4.12 -8.39 18.74
N ARG A 14 4.77 -7.23 18.59
CA ARG A 14 6.02 -6.89 19.28
C ARG A 14 5.77 -5.70 20.21
N PRO A 15 6.58 -5.51 21.27
CA PRO A 15 6.49 -4.34 22.14
C PRO A 15 6.82 -3.01 21.45
N VAL A 16 7.51 -3.08 20.30
CA VAL A 16 7.91 -1.93 19.50
C VAL A 16 7.03 -1.90 18.25
N GLU A 17 6.31 -0.80 18.07
CA GLU A 17 5.51 -0.52 16.88
C GLU A 17 6.26 0.42 15.94
N PHE A 18 5.98 0.29 14.64
CA PHE A 18 6.50 1.22 13.64
C PHE A 18 5.59 2.47 13.61
N GLN A 19 6.14 3.61 14.00
CA GLN A 19 5.47 4.90 13.94
C GLN A 19 6.02 5.72 12.76
N ILE A 20 5.14 6.47 12.10
CA ILE A 20 5.52 7.42 11.05
C ILE A 20 5.34 8.82 11.63
N ASP A 21 6.46 9.48 11.93
CA ASP A 21 6.46 10.85 12.44
C ASP A 21 6.30 11.85 11.31
N LEU A 22 5.51 12.89 11.57
CA LEU A 22 5.25 13.98 10.61
C LEU A 22 6.01 15.24 11.01
N VAL A 23 6.41 16.04 10.02
CA VAL A 23 6.93 17.39 10.24
C VAL A 23 5.88 18.25 10.97
N PRO A 24 6.27 19.14 11.91
CA PRO A 24 5.33 20.01 12.59
C PRO A 24 4.49 20.85 11.61
N GLY A 25 3.17 20.83 11.79
CA GLY A 25 2.25 21.57 10.91
C GLY A 25 1.96 20.91 9.56
N ALA A 26 2.28 19.63 9.38
CA ALA A 26 1.94 18.89 8.16
C ALA A 26 0.44 18.96 7.86
N THR A 27 0.11 19.37 6.64
CA THR A 27 -1.26 19.42 6.12
C THR A 27 -1.70 18.06 5.60
N LEU A 28 -2.99 17.75 5.72
CA LEU A 28 -3.59 16.53 5.17
C LEU A 28 -3.36 16.43 3.65
N VAL A 29 -2.92 15.26 3.19
CA VAL A 29 -2.77 14.97 1.76
C VAL A 29 -3.75 13.89 1.35
N ALA A 30 -4.70 14.25 0.50
CA ALA A 30 -5.61 13.34 -0.17
C ALA A 30 -5.53 13.59 -1.68
N ARG A 31 -4.95 12.64 -2.41
CA ARG A 31 -4.83 12.72 -3.86
C ARG A 31 -5.74 11.68 -4.52
N ALA A 32 -6.46 12.13 -5.55
CA ALA A 32 -7.34 11.26 -6.32
C ALA A 32 -6.56 10.11 -6.99
N PRO A 33 -7.15 8.90 -7.11
CA PRO A 33 -6.57 7.80 -7.87
C PRO A 33 -6.26 8.21 -9.31
N TYR A 34 -5.21 7.63 -9.89
CA TYR A 34 -4.97 7.76 -11.32
C TYR A 34 -6.05 7.01 -12.12
N ARG A 35 -6.21 7.37 -13.40
CA ARG A 35 -7.08 6.60 -14.30
C ARG A 35 -6.47 5.23 -14.55
N LEU A 36 -7.26 4.19 -14.32
CA LEU A 36 -6.85 2.79 -14.51
C LEU A 36 -7.59 2.20 -15.70
N ALA A 37 -6.88 1.41 -16.50
CA ALA A 37 -7.48 0.58 -17.53
C ALA A 37 -8.30 -0.56 -16.90
N HIS A 38 -9.17 -1.21 -17.69
CA HIS A 38 -10.00 -2.29 -17.20
C HIS A 38 -9.19 -3.46 -16.60
N SER A 39 -8.06 -3.81 -17.22
CA SER A 39 -7.15 -4.85 -16.70
C SER A 39 -6.51 -4.47 -15.37
N GLU A 40 -6.13 -3.21 -15.20
CA GLU A 40 -5.51 -2.70 -13.98
C GLU A 40 -6.52 -2.60 -12.84
N MET A 41 -7.78 -2.25 -13.13
CA MET A 41 -8.87 -2.28 -12.15
C MET A 41 -9.13 -3.69 -11.63
N LYS A 42 -9.10 -4.70 -12.50
CA LYS A 42 -9.24 -6.10 -12.12
C LYS A 42 -8.08 -6.53 -11.22
N GLU A 43 -6.84 -6.24 -11.63
CA GLU A 43 -5.64 -6.54 -10.86
C GLU A 43 -5.66 -5.86 -9.47
N LEU A 44 -6.12 -4.61 -9.42
CA LEU A 44 -6.25 -3.87 -8.15
C LEU A 44 -7.17 -4.60 -7.18
N ALA A 45 -8.33 -5.05 -7.64
CA ALA A 45 -9.27 -5.79 -6.80
C ALA A 45 -8.68 -7.13 -6.31
N GLU A 46 -7.96 -7.84 -7.18
CA GLU A 46 -7.33 -9.13 -6.85
C GLU A 46 -6.22 -8.97 -5.80
N GLN A 47 -5.27 -8.04 -6.00
CA GLN A 47 -4.18 -7.82 -5.04
C GLN A 47 -4.66 -7.23 -3.71
N LEU A 48 -5.65 -6.30 -3.72
CA LEU A 48 -6.22 -5.79 -2.47
C LEU A 48 -6.91 -6.89 -1.68
N LYS A 49 -7.62 -7.80 -2.36
CA LYS A 49 -8.26 -8.94 -1.70
C LYS A 49 -7.20 -9.86 -1.08
N GLU A 50 -6.16 -10.23 -1.83
CA GLU A 50 -5.08 -11.07 -1.31
C GLU A 50 -4.40 -10.46 -0.08
N LEU A 51 -4.07 -9.17 -0.13
CA LEU A 51 -3.45 -8.46 1.00
C LEU A 51 -4.39 -8.37 2.21
N SER A 52 -5.70 -8.22 1.98
CA SER A 52 -6.71 -8.21 3.04
C SER A 52 -6.88 -9.60 3.66
N ASP A 53 -6.92 -10.65 2.85
CA ASP A 53 -7.05 -12.04 3.28
C ASP A 53 -5.82 -12.49 4.09
N LYS A 54 -4.62 -12.00 3.72
CA LYS A 54 -3.38 -12.18 4.49
C LYS A 54 -3.29 -11.28 5.75
N GLY A 55 -4.22 -10.34 5.92
CA GLY A 55 -4.26 -9.42 7.05
C GLY A 55 -3.22 -8.30 7.01
N PHE A 56 -2.55 -8.08 5.88
CA PHE A 56 -1.58 -6.99 5.73
C PHE A 56 -2.23 -5.61 5.66
N ILE A 57 -3.47 -5.54 5.16
CA ILE A 57 -4.25 -4.31 5.08
C ILE A 57 -5.65 -4.53 5.64
N ARG A 58 -6.33 -3.43 5.97
CA ARG A 58 -7.74 -3.42 6.37
C ARG A 58 -8.42 -2.15 5.82
N PRO A 59 -9.74 -2.17 5.57
CA PRO A 59 -10.46 -0.97 5.21
C PRO A 59 -10.41 0.06 6.34
N ILE A 60 -10.15 1.32 6.00
CA ILE A 60 -10.14 2.45 6.93
C ILE A 60 -10.83 3.66 6.29
N SER A 61 -11.42 4.52 7.13
CA SER A 61 -11.82 5.87 6.72
C SER A 61 -10.74 6.85 7.19
N SER A 62 -9.98 7.42 6.25
CA SER A 62 -8.84 8.29 6.54
C SER A 62 -8.96 9.61 5.79
N PRO A 63 -8.59 10.75 6.41
CA PRO A 63 -8.44 12.01 5.68
C PRO A 63 -7.22 12.01 4.74
N TRP A 64 -6.37 10.99 4.80
CA TRP A 64 -5.20 10.82 3.95
C TRP A 64 -5.49 9.85 2.81
N GLY A 65 -4.94 10.14 1.63
CA GLY A 65 -5.07 9.28 0.46
C GLY A 65 -3.92 9.43 -0.52
N ALA A 66 -3.36 8.30 -0.94
CA ALA A 66 -2.32 8.23 -1.95
C ALA A 66 -2.79 7.35 -3.12
N PRO A 67 -2.51 7.73 -4.38
CA PRO A 67 -2.95 6.97 -5.52
C PRO A 67 -2.10 5.71 -5.71
N VAL A 68 -2.70 4.71 -6.33
CA VAL A 68 -2.03 3.48 -6.76
C VAL A 68 -1.56 3.63 -8.21
N LEU A 69 -0.39 3.06 -8.50
CA LEU A 69 0.22 2.93 -9.81
C LEU A 69 0.53 1.46 -10.07
N PHE A 70 0.46 1.03 -11.32
CA PHE A 70 0.88 -0.30 -11.73
C PHE A 70 2.19 -0.26 -12.51
N VAL A 71 3.09 -1.19 -12.19
CA VAL A 71 4.35 -1.40 -12.90
C VAL A 71 4.32 -2.77 -13.55
N LYS A 72 4.58 -2.85 -14.85
CA LYS A 72 4.57 -4.12 -15.58
C LYS A 72 5.80 -4.96 -15.23
N LYS A 73 5.56 -6.23 -14.88
CA LYS A 73 6.59 -7.26 -14.69
C LYS A 73 7.11 -7.78 -16.04
N LYS A 74 8.24 -8.48 -16.01
CA LYS A 74 8.81 -9.14 -17.20
C LYS A 74 7.88 -10.19 -17.79
N ASP A 75 7.12 -10.89 -16.95
CA ASP A 75 6.14 -11.92 -17.34
C ASP A 75 4.82 -11.34 -17.87
N GLY A 76 4.66 -10.02 -17.84
CA GLY A 76 3.45 -9.32 -18.31
C GLY A 76 2.40 -9.06 -17.24
N SER A 77 2.53 -9.60 -16.02
CA SER A 77 1.69 -9.24 -14.87
C SER A 77 2.04 -7.85 -14.32
N PHE A 78 1.32 -7.39 -13.29
CA PHE A 78 1.56 -6.06 -12.71
C PHE A 78 1.98 -6.11 -11.24
N TRP A 79 2.80 -5.14 -10.83
CA TRP A 79 3.04 -4.79 -9.43
C TRP A 79 2.15 -3.61 -9.06
N MET A 80 1.34 -3.76 -8.00
CA MET A 80 0.71 -2.63 -7.35
C MET A 80 1.74 -1.83 -6.56
N CYS A 81 1.81 -0.52 -6.79
CA CYS A 81 2.68 0.40 -6.06
C CYS A 81 1.88 1.61 -5.57
N ILE A 82 2.03 1.97 -4.31
CA ILE A 82 1.40 3.17 -3.75
C ILE A 82 2.36 4.35 -3.93
N ASP A 83 1.87 5.44 -4.52
CA ASP A 83 2.63 6.66 -4.77
C ASP A 83 2.77 7.51 -3.50
N TYR A 84 3.70 7.13 -2.63
CA TYR A 84 3.98 7.83 -1.37
C TYR A 84 4.75 9.14 -1.53
N ARG A 85 4.98 9.66 -2.75
CA ARG A 85 5.88 10.82 -2.94
C ARG A 85 5.47 12.06 -2.15
N GLU A 86 4.18 12.38 -2.10
CA GLU A 86 3.70 13.54 -1.33
C GLU A 86 3.71 13.27 0.17
N LEU A 87 3.35 12.04 0.59
CA LEU A 87 3.42 11.63 2.00
C LEU A 87 4.85 11.69 2.52
N LYS A 88 5.83 11.19 1.74
CA LYS A 88 7.24 11.15 2.12
C LYS A 88 7.86 12.54 2.35
N LYS A 89 7.33 13.59 1.72
CA LYS A 89 7.77 14.98 1.97
C LYS A 89 7.36 15.49 3.35
N LEU A 90 6.37 14.85 3.97
CA LEU A 90 5.79 15.24 5.25
C LEU A 90 6.28 14.39 6.42
N THR A 91 7.02 13.32 6.15
CA THR A 91 7.56 12.42 7.17
C THR A 91 9.00 12.81 7.56
N VAL A 92 9.38 12.61 8.82
CA VAL A 92 10.72 12.87 9.36
C VAL A 92 11.65 11.68 9.17
#